data_AF-A0A1J6KT40-F1
#
_entry.id   AF-A0A1J6KT40-F1
#
_cell.length_a   1.000
_cell.length_b   1.000
_cell.length_c   1.000
_cell.angle_alpha   90.00
_cell.angle_beta   90.00
_cell.angle_gamma   90.00
#
_symmetry.space_group_name_H-M   'P 1'
#
loop_
_entity.id
_entity.type
_entity.pdbx_description
1 polymer ?
#
loop_
_entity_poly.entity_id
_entity_poly.type
_entity_poly.pdbx_seq_one_letter_code
_entity_poly.pdbx_strand_id
1 'polypeptide(L)'
;MKLDVNVLRYLSKDDFRVLTAVEIGMRNHEIVPSELIDRIASLKLCSCKHALEEHGFPVPNVVDCNRHCLIMSLVPGYPLVQVKELQNPDVVFETIIGVVVRLAEHGQALSV
;
A
#
# COMPACT_ATOMS: atom_id res chain seq x y z
N MET A 1 4.19 -18.66 0.26
CA MET A 1 3.54 -18.49 -1.06
C MET A 1 4.52 -17.72 -1.95
N LYS A 2 4.90 -18.23 -3.12
CA LYS A 2 5.74 -17.49 -4.08
C LYS A 2 4.83 -17.00 -5.21
N LEU A 3 4.89 -15.70 -5.51
CA LEU A 3 4.18 -15.15 -6.65
C LEU A 3 4.97 -15.50 -7.93
N ASP A 4 4.34 -16.21 -8.87
CA ASP A 4 4.91 -16.42 -10.19
C ASP A 4 4.43 -15.33 -11.15
N VAL A 5 5.32 -14.38 -11.43
CA VAL A 5 5.03 -13.24 -12.31
C VAL A 5 5.00 -13.61 -13.79
N ASN A 6 5.45 -14.82 -14.17
CA ASN A 6 5.49 -15.21 -15.58
C ASN A 6 4.09 -15.41 -16.17
N VAL A 7 3.11 -15.79 -15.35
CA VAL A 7 1.71 -15.99 -15.77
C VAL A 7 1.07 -14.69 -16.24
N LEU A 8 1.47 -13.54 -15.67
CA LEU A 8 0.94 -12.21 -16.03
C LEU A 8 1.17 -11.86 -17.50
N ARG A 9 2.19 -12.42 -18.15
CA ARG A 9 2.50 -12.18 -19.57
C ARG A 9 1.44 -12.74 -20.52
N TYR A 10 0.64 -13.71 -20.07
CA TYR A 10 -0.36 -14.39 -20.88
C TYR A 10 -1.77 -13.85 -20.66
N LEU A 11 -1.96 -12.94 -19.70
CA LEU A 11 -3.25 -12.32 -19.43
C LEU A 11 -3.50 -11.14 -20.37
N SER A 12 -4.69 -11.13 -20.97
CA SER A 12 -5.20 -10.03 -21.79
C SER A 12 -5.88 -8.96 -20.93
N LYS A 13 -6.17 -7.79 -21.52
CA LYS A 13 -6.88 -6.70 -20.82
C LYS A 13 -8.25 -7.11 -20.32
N ASP A 14 -8.94 -8.01 -21.02
CA ASP A 14 -10.26 -8.48 -20.63
C ASP A 14 -10.18 -9.42 -19.43
N ASP A 15 -9.13 -10.24 -19.34
CA ASP A 15 -8.90 -11.10 -18.16
C ASP A 15 -8.74 -10.26 -16.88
N PHE A 16 -8.04 -9.12 -16.95
CA PHE A 16 -7.91 -8.22 -15.81
C PHE A 16 -9.26 -7.61 -15.39
N ARG A 17 -10.14 -7.28 -16.35
CA ARG A 17 -11.47 -6.74 -16.05
C ARG A 17 -12.36 -7.79 -15.36
N VAL A 18 -12.30 -9.04 -15.83
CA VAL A 18 -12.99 -10.17 -15.21
C VAL A 18 -12.48 -10.40 -13.79
N LEU A 19 -11.17 -10.38 -13.57
CA LEU A 19 -10.57 -10.53 -12.24
C LEU A 19 -11.01 -9.41 -11.27
N THR A 20 -11.07 -8.16 -11.74
CA THR A 20 -11.60 -7.03 -10.95
C THR A 20 -13.09 -7.20 -10.64
N ALA A 21 -13.86 -7.72 -11.59
CA ALA A 21 -15.29 -7.96 -11.38
C ALA A 21 -15.57 -9.07 -10.37
N VAL A 22 -14.82 -10.17 -10.43
CA VAL A 22 -14.85 -11.24 -9.42
C VAL A 22 -14.52 -10.67 -8.05
N GLU A 23 -13.45 -9.89 -7.93
CA GLU A 23 -13.05 -9.27 -6.66
C GLU A 23 -14.18 -8.45 -6.03
N ILE A 24 -14.82 -7.59 -6.82
CA ILE A 24 -15.91 -6.73 -6.33
C ILE A 24 -17.12 -7.58 -5.94
N GLY A 25 -17.46 -8.61 -6.72
CA GLY A 25 -18.54 -9.55 -6.38
C GLY A 25 -18.27 -10.31 -5.08
N MET A 26 -17.01 -10.66 -4.82
CA MET A 26 -16.59 -11.38 -3.62
C MET A 26 -16.76 -10.59 -2.32
N ARG A 27 -16.95 -9.26 -2.39
CA ARG A 27 -17.22 -8.45 -1.19
C ARG A 27 -18.54 -8.82 -0.50
N ASN A 28 -19.53 -9.25 -1.29
CA ASN A 28 -20.89 -9.50 -0.81
C ASN A 28 -21.31 -10.97 -0.97
N HIS A 29 -20.54 -11.77 -1.72
CA HIS A 29 -20.86 -13.15 -2.03
C HIS A 29 -19.62 -14.03 -1.90
N GLU A 30 -19.72 -15.14 -1.18
CA GLU A 30 -18.64 -16.15 -1.13
C GLU A 30 -18.40 -16.79 -2.51
N ILE A 31 -19.47 -16.96 -3.30
CA ILE A 31 -19.44 -17.44 -4.69
C ILE A 31 -20.11 -16.39 -5.58
N VAL A 32 -19.37 -15.87 -6.55
CA VAL A 32 -19.85 -14.81 -7.45
C VAL A 32 -20.51 -15.43 -8.69
N PRO A 33 -21.79 -15.14 -8.97
CA PRO A 33 -22.45 -15.58 -10.21
C PRO A 33 -21.80 -14.94 -11.44
N SER A 34 -21.71 -15.69 -12.55
CA SER A 34 -21.11 -15.22 -13.81
C SER A 34 -21.78 -13.95 -14.37
N GLU A 35 -23.11 -13.86 -14.27
CA GLU A 35 -23.88 -12.70 -14.72
C GLU A 35 -23.53 -11.40 -13.97
N LEU A 36 -23.06 -11.51 -12.73
CA LEU A 36 -22.66 -10.37 -11.91
C LEU A 36 -21.27 -9.87 -12.32
N ILE A 37 -20.38 -10.79 -12.71
CA ILE A 37 -19.04 -10.46 -13.20
C ILE A 37 -19.14 -9.62 -14.49
N ASP A 38 -19.99 -10.03 -15.43
CA ASP A 38 -20.20 -9.30 -16.70
C ASP A 38 -20.66 -7.86 -16.48
N ARG A 39 -21.50 -7.63 -15.46
CA ARG A 39 -22.02 -6.28 -15.11
C ARG A 39 -20.95 -5.40 -14.48
N ILE A 40 -20.10 -5.96 -13.62
CA ILE A 40 -19.12 -5.20 -12.84
C ILE A 40 -17.84 -4.87 -13.65
N ALA A 41 -17.48 -5.70 -14.63
CA ALA A 41 -16.26 -5.56 -15.44
C ALA A 41 -16.16 -4.22 -16.23
N SER A 42 -17.16 -3.35 -16.15
CA SER A 42 -17.23 -2.03 -16.80
C SER A 42 -17.05 -0.84 -15.84
N LEU A 43 -16.58 -1.05 -14.60
CA LEU A 43 -16.35 0.02 -13.63
C LEU A 43 -14.87 0.40 -13.51
N LYS A 44 -14.58 1.70 -13.51
CA LYS A 44 -13.24 2.27 -13.36
C LYS A 44 -13.05 2.69 -11.90
N LEU A 45 -12.02 2.17 -11.23
CA LEU A 45 -11.63 2.58 -9.87
C LEU A 45 -10.24 3.21 -9.89
N CYS A 46 -10.16 4.41 -9.34
CA CYS A 46 -8.97 5.17 -8.97
C CYS A 46 -9.40 5.92 -7.69
N SER A 47 -8.62 6.22 -6.67
CA SER A 47 -7.18 6.36 -6.48
C SER A 47 -6.95 6.39 -4.97
N CYS A 48 -5.96 5.68 -4.42
CA CYS A 48 -5.56 5.91 -3.03
C CYS A 48 -4.64 7.12 -2.95
N LYS A 49 -5.14 8.24 -2.42
CA LYS A 49 -4.28 9.28 -1.85
C LYS A 49 -4.12 8.99 -0.36
N HIS A 50 -2.88 8.98 0.12
CA HIS A 50 -2.57 8.63 1.50
C HIS A 50 -2.29 9.90 2.31
N ALA A 51 -2.99 10.03 3.45
CA ALA A 51 -2.95 11.21 4.33
C ALA A 51 -1.57 11.50 4.94
N LEU A 52 -0.72 10.47 5.13
CA LEU A 52 0.61 10.64 5.73
C LEU A 52 1.55 11.53 4.89
N GLU A 53 1.45 11.43 3.56
CA GLU A 53 2.21 12.27 2.63
C GLU A 53 1.67 13.71 2.67
N GLU A 54 0.34 13.87 2.71
CA GLU A 54 -0.31 15.18 2.80
C GLU A 54 0.06 15.94 4.09
N HIS A 55 0.36 15.21 5.18
CA HIS A 55 0.82 15.78 6.45
C HIS A 55 2.35 15.94 6.56
N GLY A 56 3.11 15.71 5.48
CA GLY A 56 4.55 15.97 5.42
C GLY A 56 5.38 15.11 6.37
N PHE A 57 4.99 13.85 6.58
CA PHE A 57 5.80 12.88 7.31
C PHE A 57 6.87 12.28 6.39
N PRO A 58 8.07 11.93 6.92
CA PRO A 58 9.14 11.30 6.14
C PRO A 58 8.82 9.81 5.89
N VAL A 59 7.84 9.56 5.03
CA VAL A 59 7.41 8.22 4.61
C VAL A 59 7.65 8.03 3.11
N PRO A 60 7.80 6.80 2.62
CA PRO A 60 7.87 6.53 1.18
C PRO A 60 6.62 7.05 0.47
N ASN A 61 6.79 7.70 -0.68
CA ASN A 61 5.68 8.21 -1.49
C ASN A 61 4.88 7.02 -2.05
N VAL A 62 3.56 7.05 -1.90
CA VAL A 62 2.71 5.97 -2.40
C VAL A 62 2.37 6.23 -3.87
N VAL A 63 2.70 5.27 -4.73
CA VAL A 63 2.43 5.34 -6.17
C VAL A 63 1.07 4.70 -6.47
N ASP A 64 0.78 3.54 -5.87
CA ASP A 64 -0.48 2.82 -6.10
C ASP A 64 -0.82 1.86 -4.96
N CYS A 65 -2.10 1.55 -4.82
CA CYS A 65 -2.64 0.56 -3.89
C CYS A 65 -3.54 -0.39 -4.70
N ASN A 66 -3.37 -1.70 -4.51
CA ASN A 66 -4.30 -2.68 -5.07
C ASN A 66 -4.52 -3.78 -4.04
N ARG A 67 -5.63 -3.70 -3.32
CA ARG A 67 -5.95 -4.57 -2.17
C ARG A 67 -4.81 -4.57 -1.15
N HIS A 68 -4.12 -5.70 -1.01
CA HIS A 68 -3.02 -5.94 -0.09
C HIS A 68 -1.66 -5.56 -0.68
N CYS A 69 -1.60 -5.19 -1.96
CA CYS A 69 -0.40 -4.71 -2.62
C CYS A 69 -0.32 -3.20 -2.53
N LEU A 70 0.83 -2.69 -2.11
CA LEU A 70 1.12 -1.26 -2.09
C LEU A 70 2.42 -1.01 -2.85
N ILE A 71 2.39 -0.09 -3.79
CA ILE A 71 3.56 0.37 -4.55
C ILE A 71 3.98 1.70 -3.94
N MET A 72 5.25 1.77 -3.53
CA MET A 72 5.85 2.96 -2.93
C MET A 72 7.18 3.31 -3.60
N SER A 73 7.65 4.53 -3.39
CA SER A 73 9.01 4.93 -3.77
C SER A 73 10.04 4.04 -3.08
N LEU A 74 11.10 3.68 -3.81
CA LEU A 74 12.24 3.00 -3.21
C LEU A 74 13.05 4.00 -2.37
N VAL A 75 13.14 3.77 -1.07
CA VAL A 75 14.00 4.56 -0.17
C VAL A 75 15.37 3.88 -0.08
N PRO A 76 16.46 4.52 -0.55
CA PRO A 76 17.80 3.97 -0.41
C PRO A 76 18.25 4.08 1.04
N GLY A 77 18.61 2.96 1.66
CA GLY A 77 19.10 2.94 3.03
C GLY A 77 19.13 1.54 3.62
N TYR A 78 19.47 1.48 4.91
CA TYR A 78 19.53 0.24 5.67
C TYR A 78 18.67 0.39 6.94
N PRO A 79 17.99 -0.67 7.39
CA PRO A 79 17.35 -0.69 8.70
C PRO A 79 18.34 -0.35 9.80
N LEU A 80 17.91 0.43 10.80
CA LEU A 80 18.77 0.87 11.91
C LEU A 80 19.41 -0.29 12.68
N VAL A 81 18.76 -1.46 12.75
CA VAL A 81 19.32 -2.68 13.36
C VAL A 81 20.59 -3.19 12.66
N GLN A 82 20.81 -2.81 11.39
CA GLN A 82 22.01 -3.16 10.63
C GLN A 82 23.16 -2.14 10.84
N VAL A 83 22.91 -1.04 11.56
CA VAL A 83 23.90 0.02 11.80
C VAL A 83 24.68 -0.29 13.07
N LYS A 84 26.00 -0.47 12.95
CA LYS A 84 26.89 -0.79 14.08
C LYS A 84 27.30 0.42 14.90
N GLU A 85 27.49 1.57 14.25
CA GLU A 85 27.94 2.80 14.86
C GLU A 85 27.27 3.99 14.18
N LEU A 86 26.79 4.94 14.99
CA LEU A 86 26.18 6.17 14.53
C LEU A 86 27.15 7.32 14.76
N GLN A 87 27.38 8.13 13.73
CA GLN A 87 28.25 9.30 13.84
C GLN A 87 27.68 10.36 14.79
N ASN A 88 26.37 10.57 14.75
CA ASN A 88 25.67 11.61 15.53
C ASN A 88 24.42 11.03 16.22
N PRO A 89 24.58 10.27 17.33
CA PRO A 89 23.47 9.59 17.97
C PRO A 89 22.41 10.55 18.53
N ASP A 90 22.83 11.69 19.09
CA ASP A 90 21.91 12.66 19.70
C ASP A 90 20.93 13.25 18.67
N VAL A 91 21.45 13.65 17.51
CA VAL A 91 20.62 14.21 16.43
C VAL A 91 19.61 13.19 15.89
N VAL A 92 20.03 11.92 15.76
CA VAL A 92 19.16 10.83 15.29
C VAL A 92 18.05 10.57 16.31
N PHE A 93 18.39 10.54 17.60
CA PHE A 93 17.43 10.37 18.68
C PHE A 93 16.38 11.48 18.70
N GLU A 94 16.82 12.75 18.67
CA GLU A 94 15.93 13.92 18.63
C GLU A 94 15.01 13.89 17.39
N THR A 95 15.55 13.48 16.24
CA THR A 95 14.75 13.34 15.01
C THR A 95 13.68 12.27 15.15
N ILE A 96 14.00 11.10 15.71
CA ILE A 96 13.05 10.00 15.91
C ILE A 96 11.96 10.41 16.89
N ILE A 97 12.33 10.96 18.06
CA ILE A 97 11.38 11.42 19.06
C ILE A 97 10.49 12.53 18.50
N GLY A 98 11.05 13.48 17.75
CA GLY A 98 10.27 14.53 17.08
C GLY A 98 9.22 13.98 16.10
N VAL A 99 9.55 12.92 15.34
CA VAL A 99 8.57 12.25 14.48
C VAL A 99 7.47 11.54 15.29
N VAL A 100 7.83 10.87 16.40
CA VAL A 100 6.86 10.21 17.28
C VAL A 100 5.88 11.21 17.89
N VAL A 101 6.37 12.34 18.39
CA VAL A 101 5.53 13.41 18.95
C VAL A 101 4.58 13.95 17.88
N ARG A 102 5.09 14.27 16.68
CA ARG A 102 4.25 14.72 15.56
C ARG A 102 3.17 13.71 15.18
N LEU A 103 3.48 12.41 15.20
CA LEU A 103 2.50 11.35 14.92
C LEU A 103 1.42 11.26 16.01
N ALA A 104 1.81 11.44 17.27
CA ALA A 104 0.88 11.46 18.40
C ALA A 104 -0.08 12.66 18.32
N GLU A 105 0.41 13.84 17.94
CA GLU A 105 -0.41 15.05 17.74
C GLU A 105 -1.45 14.89 16.63
N HIS A 106 -1.15 14.14 15.58
CA HIS A 106 -2.08 13.87 14.46
C HIS A 106 -3.04 12.70 14.75
N GLY A 107 -3.05 12.14 15.97
CA GLY A 107 -4.00 11.10 16.39
C GLY A 107 -3.77 9.70 15.78
N GLN A 108 -2.69 9.50 15.02
CA GLN A 108 -2.42 8.23 14.34
C GLN A 108 -1.70 7.20 15.23
N ALA A 109 -1.25 7.58 16.43
CA ALA A 109 -0.44 6.72 17.30
C ALA A 109 -1.18 6.11 18.52
N LEU A 110 -2.46 6.44 18.77
CA LEU A 110 -3.14 6.08 20.04
C LEU A 110 -4.61 5.67 19.85
N SER A 111 -4.89 4.78 18.90
CA SER A 111 -6.11 3.96 18.92
C SER A 111 -5.74 2.48 19.06
N VAL A 112 -5.37 2.12 20.30
CA VAL A 112 -5.39 0.73 20.79
C VAL A 112 -6.76 0.40 21.36
#